data_AF-A0A399J6U7-F1
#
_entry.id   AF-A0A399J6U7-F1
#
_cell.length_a   1.000
_cell.length_b   1.000
_cell.length_c   1.000
_cell.angle_alpha   90.00
_cell.angle_beta   90.00
_cell.angle_gamma   90.00
#
_symmetry.space_group_name_H-M   'P 1'
#
loop_
_entity.id
_entity.type
_entity.pdbx_description
1 polymer ?
#
loop_
_entity_poly.entity_id
_entity_poly.type
_entity_poly.pdbx_seq_one_letter_code
_entity_poly.pdbx_strand_id
1 'polypeptide(L)'
;MTLTALPGLLLHQAYGPLTPGDPVHPGPRGNAWSALGAGTAATSAGATSPAAELALEVLEALLAPRGLHLTEDGSATSIQRRAVPSAGASYGVRAHLLEPAVEGDWRRWAYDPELGTLTLRHPETEFLVPAAWAAAASLDSPSRALLVFSVLPGRAFSRYRHRAWPLWLADAAYAAAGAEHLLGTTAVLASELQGGVAGLHGALAWPRSAHAEAWLRRGLAPELPLAVVPLPAARPAWLAARAERLSARRSPHHARFLAGQRRPGGAADRLAVAAQQPWITGAERVVTWTLEVGGSEPTRLLTAAWAAPLAAGRRLYAEHAEGSWSSRPVSGLVASSGTWVVHALASLRPDRPATHGGIRT
;
A
#
# COMPACT_ATOMS: atom_id res chain seq x y z
N MET A 1 18.35 -16.16 -17.66
CA MET A 1 18.23 -15.91 -16.21
C MET A 1 16.80 -15.45 -15.93
N THR A 2 15.94 -16.35 -15.45
CA THR A 2 14.52 -16.08 -15.22
C THR A 2 14.33 -15.16 -14.02
N LEU A 3 13.43 -14.17 -14.16
CA LEU A 3 13.12 -13.09 -13.20
C LEU A 3 12.58 -13.56 -11.84
N THR A 4 12.57 -14.86 -11.54
CA THR A 4 12.11 -15.44 -10.29
C THR A 4 13.17 -15.39 -9.17
N ALA A 5 14.47 -15.35 -9.49
CA ALA A 5 15.53 -15.35 -8.46
C ALA A 5 15.99 -13.95 -7.99
N LEU A 6 15.88 -12.94 -8.86
CA LEU A 6 16.32 -11.56 -8.60
C LEU A 6 15.56 -10.84 -7.45
N PRO A 7 14.22 -10.99 -7.30
CA PRO A 7 13.48 -10.31 -6.24
C PRO A 7 13.92 -10.73 -4.84
N GLY A 8 14.23 -12.01 -4.60
CA GLY A 8 14.62 -12.45 -3.27
C GLY A 8 16.06 -12.11 -2.88
N LEU A 9 16.98 -11.97 -3.83
CA LEU A 9 18.33 -11.43 -3.56
C LEU A 9 18.26 -9.95 -3.16
N LEU A 10 17.43 -9.15 -3.84
CA LEU A 10 17.20 -7.76 -3.48
C LEU A 10 16.51 -7.63 -2.12
N LEU A 11 15.56 -8.50 -1.80
CA LEU A 11 14.93 -8.54 -0.48
C LEU A 11 15.93 -8.95 0.61
N HIS A 12 16.80 -9.94 0.35
CA HIS A 12 17.84 -10.32 1.29
C HIS A 12 18.80 -9.14 1.57
N GLN A 13 19.16 -8.36 0.55
CA GLN A 13 19.94 -7.14 0.74
C GLN A 13 19.16 -6.07 1.50
N ALA A 14 17.86 -5.91 1.22
CA ALA A 14 17.00 -4.92 1.85
C ALA A 14 16.83 -5.14 3.37
N TYR A 15 16.79 -6.39 3.80
CA TYR A 15 16.78 -6.77 5.22
C TYR A 15 18.19 -6.84 5.83
N GLY A 16 19.23 -6.78 5.01
CA GLY A 16 20.63 -6.85 5.47
C GLY A 16 21.05 -5.66 6.35
N PRO A 17 22.18 -5.79 7.05
CA PRO A 17 22.65 -4.78 8.01
C PRO A 17 23.15 -3.49 7.35
N LEU A 18 23.36 -3.47 6.03
CA LEU A 18 23.88 -2.33 5.30
C LEU A 18 22.98 -1.09 5.48
N THR A 19 23.59 0.01 5.92
CA THR A 19 22.94 1.32 6.01
C THR A 19 22.60 1.82 4.61
N PRO A 20 21.40 2.39 4.38
CA PRO A 20 21.10 3.08 3.13
C PRO A 20 22.13 4.18 2.86
N GLY A 21 22.58 4.30 1.61
CA GLY A 21 23.39 5.44 1.19
C GLY A 21 22.62 6.76 1.26
N ASP A 22 23.31 7.87 1.02
CA ASP A 22 22.76 9.24 1.11
C ASP A 22 21.44 9.39 0.35
N PRO A 23 20.49 10.23 0.80
CA PRO A 23 19.26 10.45 0.05
C PRO A 23 19.49 11.01 -1.36
N VAL A 24 18.58 10.70 -2.29
CA VAL A 24 18.47 11.38 -3.60
C VAL A 24 17.13 12.10 -3.72
N HIS A 25 17.00 12.89 -4.79
CA HIS A 25 15.73 13.51 -5.13
C HIS A 25 14.60 12.48 -5.26
N PRO A 26 13.43 12.72 -4.64
CA PRO A 26 12.29 11.83 -4.76
C PRO A 26 11.71 11.85 -6.17
N GLY A 27 11.24 10.69 -6.63
CA GLY A 27 10.41 10.59 -7.83
C GLY A 27 9.07 11.35 -7.70
N PRO A 28 8.23 11.39 -8.74
CA PRO A 28 6.98 12.17 -8.75
C PRO A 28 5.95 11.66 -7.73
N ARG A 29 5.00 12.53 -7.32
CA ARG A 29 3.90 12.23 -6.36
C ARG A 29 2.80 11.38 -6.97
N GLY A 30 2.81 11.21 -8.28
CA GLY A 30 1.79 10.58 -9.07
C GLY A 30 2.18 10.67 -10.53
N ASN A 31 1.65 9.77 -11.33
CA ASN A 31 1.71 9.90 -12.77
C ASN A 31 0.57 10.79 -13.23
N ALA A 32 0.87 11.80 -14.04
CA ALA A 32 -0.10 12.76 -14.55
C ALA A 32 -0.85 12.15 -15.75
N TRP A 33 -1.63 11.09 -15.51
CA TRP A 33 -2.37 10.37 -16.56
C TRP A 33 -3.32 11.29 -17.35
N SER A 34 -3.88 12.31 -16.71
CA SER A 34 -4.68 13.36 -17.35
C SER A 34 -3.92 14.11 -18.46
N ALA A 35 -2.61 14.34 -18.29
CA ALA A 35 -1.79 15.02 -19.29
C ALA A 35 -1.53 14.18 -20.56
N LEU A 36 -1.77 12.87 -20.50
CA LEU A 36 -1.73 11.96 -21.65
C LEU A 36 -3.07 11.88 -22.38
N GLY A 37 -3.91 12.92 -22.27
CA GLY A 37 -5.22 12.93 -22.89
C GLY A 37 -6.15 11.87 -22.31
N ALA A 38 -6.01 11.51 -21.03
CA ALA A 38 -7.02 10.73 -20.32
C ALA A 38 -8.32 11.56 -20.22
N GLY A 39 -9.46 10.92 -20.43
CA GLY A 39 -10.76 11.52 -20.73
C GLY A 39 -11.60 11.82 -19.51
N THR A 40 -12.91 11.66 -19.67
CA THR A 40 -13.92 11.92 -18.63
C THR A 40 -13.48 11.42 -17.26
N ALA A 41 -13.38 12.36 -16.32
CA ALA A 41 -13.08 12.04 -14.93
C ALA A 41 -14.37 11.65 -14.22
N ALA A 42 -14.37 10.49 -13.56
CA ALA A 42 -15.38 10.14 -12.58
C ALA A 42 -15.07 10.86 -11.25
N THR A 43 -16.08 11.56 -10.74
CA THR A 43 -16.14 12.11 -9.39
C THR A 43 -17.31 11.44 -8.65
N SER A 44 -17.36 11.58 -7.33
CA SER A 44 -18.48 11.06 -6.52
C SER A 44 -19.85 11.64 -6.92
N ALA A 45 -19.87 12.73 -7.69
CA ALA A 45 -21.08 13.37 -8.21
C ALA A 45 -21.36 13.13 -9.71
N GLY A 46 -20.52 12.36 -10.44
CA GLY A 46 -20.62 12.27 -11.90
C GLY A 46 -19.91 11.08 -12.56
N ALA A 47 -19.76 9.97 -11.85
CA ALA A 47 -19.14 8.75 -12.38
C ALA A 47 -20.00 8.05 -13.45
N THR A 48 -19.36 7.31 -14.36
CA THR A 48 -20.00 6.80 -15.58
C THR A 48 -20.40 5.32 -15.52
N SER A 49 -20.02 4.58 -14.47
CA SER A 49 -20.43 3.18 -14.28
C SER A 49 -20.47 2.78 -12.79
N PRO A 50 -21.28 1.79 -12.40
CA PRO A 50 -21.34 1.31 -11.01
C PRO A 50 -20.00 0.81 -10.45
N ALA A 51 -19.17 0.21 -11.30
CA ALA A 51 -17.84 -0.25 -10.90
C ALA A 51 -16.88 0.93 -10.64
N ALA A 52 -16.94 1.99 -11.46
CA ALA A 52 -16.16 3.21 -11.26
C ALA A 52 -16.59 3.96 -10.00
N GLU A 53 -17.90 4.05 -9.72
CA GLU A 53 -18.43 4.61 -8.48
C GLU A 53 -17.94 3.87 -7.24
N LEU A 54 -18.07 2.53 -7.25
CA LEU A 54 -17.64 1.69 -6.15
C LEU A 54 -16.12 1.78 -5.93
N ALA A 55 -15.33 1.77 -7.01
CA ALA A 55 -13.89 1.94 -6.93
C ALA A 55 -13.52 3.31 -6.33
N LEU A 56 -14.17 4.38 -6.78
CA LEU A 56 -13.91 5.73 -6.30
C LEU A 56 -14.20 5.86 -4.80
N GLU A 57 -15.34 5.37 -4.32
CA GLU A 57 -15.70 5.40 -2.89
C GLU A 57 -14.65 4.66 -2.03
N VAL A 58 -14.18 3.49 -2.50
CA VAL A 58 -13.11 2.73 -1.82
C VAL A 58 -11.80 3.50 -1.82
N LEU A 59 -11.41 4.09 -2.95
CA LEU A 59 -10.15 4.80 -3.11
C LEU A 59 -10.11 6.13 -2.35
N GLU A 60 -11.23 6.84 -2.27
CA GLU A 60 -11.35 8.04 -1.44
C GLU A 60 -11.22 7.71 0.05
N ALA A 61 -11.80 6.60 0.50
CA ALA A 61 -11.68 6.16 1.89
C ALA A 61 -10.23 5.79 2.27
N LEU A 62 -9.49 5.19 1.33
CA LEU A 62 -8.13 4.68 1.56
C LEU A 62 -7.05 5.74 1.37
N LEU A 63 -7.11 6.43 0.24
CA LEU A 63 -5.99 7.17 -0.34
C LEU A 63 -6.23 8.67 -0.41
N ALA A 64 -7.45 9.17 -0.23
CA ALA A 64 -7.68 10.61 -0.24
C ALA A 64 -6.94 11.30 0.93
N PRO A 65 -6.41 12.52 0.70
CA PRO A 65 -5.81 13.38 1.71
C PRO A 65 -6.75 13.70 2.87
N ARG A 66 -6.27 13.55 4.11
CA ARG A 66 -7.03 13.84 5.35
C ARG A 66 -6.18 14.63 6.36
N GLY A 67 -5.96 15.90 6.03
CA GLY A 67 -5.10 16.81 6.79
C GLY A 67 -3.62 16.51 6.59
N LEU A 68 -2.76 17.11 7.43
CA LEU A 68 -1.31 17.08 7.27
C LEU A 68 -0.63 16.24 8.37
N HIS A 69 0.53 15.65 8.06
CA HIS A 69 1.38 15.04 9.07
C HIS A 69 1.90 16.12 10.00
N LEU A 70 2.14 15.74 11.26
CA LEU A 70 2.72 16.63 12.24
C LEU A 70 4.20 16.28 12.45
N THR A 71 5.01 17.30 12.67
CA THR A 71 6.39 17.20 13.19
C THR A 71 6.38 16.83 14.67
N GLU A 72 7.57 16.62 15.25
CA GLU A 72 7.72 16.28 16.67
C GLU A 72 7.24 17.39 17.62
N ASP A 73 7.40 18.66 17.23
CA ASP A 73 6.89 19.83 17.96
C ASP A 73 5.38 20.07 17.75
N GLY A 74 4.72 19.20 16.97
CA GLY A 74 3.29 19.27 16.70
C GLY A 74 2.89 20.21 15.56
N SER A 75 3.83 20.91 14.92
CA SER A 75 3.55 21.75 13.75
C SER A 75 3.20 20.92 12.51
N ALA A 76 2.40 21.50 11.61
CA ALA A 76 1.95 20.80 10.40
C ALA A 76 3.05 20.79 9.33
N THR A 77 3.31 19.61 8.77
CA THR A 77 4.16 19.43 7.58
C THR A 77 3.39 19.72 6.30
N SER A 78 4.07 19.76 5.15
CA SER A 78 3.43 19.83 3.83
C SER A 78 2.94 18.47 3.29
N ILE A 79 3.11 17.38 4.05
CA ILE A 79 2.78 16.04 3.59
C ILE A 79 1.37 15.67 4.06
N GLN A 80 0.49 15.42 3.11
CA GLN A 80 -0.88 15.01 3.39
C GLN A 80 -0.96 13.61 3.99
N ARG A 81 -1.80 13.43 5.02
CA ARG A 81 -2.08 12.14 5.64
C ARG A 81 -3.12 11.38 4.84
N ARG A 82 -3.08 10.05 4.95
CA ARG A 82 -4.02 9.12 4.33
C ARG A 82 -4.36 8.01 5.31
N ALA A 83 -5.47 7.30 5.10
CA ALA A 83 -5.89 6.21 5.98
C ALA A 83 -4.89 5.03 5.92
N VAL A 84 -4.40 4.74 4.70
CA VAL A 84 -3.33 3.78 4.47
C VAL A 84 -2.01 4.31 5.07
N PRO A 85 -1.37 3.58 6.01
CA PRO A 85 -0.05 3.97 6.50
C PRO A 85 1.00 3.84 5.40
N SER A 86 2.00 4.72 5.41
CA SER A 86 3.15 4.66 4.49
C SER A 86 4.44 4.99 5.21
N ALA A 87 5.48 4.19 4.97
CA ALA A 87 6.79 4.43 5.54
C ALA A 87 7.35 5.79 5.11
N GLY A 88 7.77 6.60 6.08
CA GLY A 88 8.32 7.93 5.84
C GLY A 88 7.35 8.91 5.19
N ALA A 89 6.04 8.62 5.22
CA ALA A 89 5.01 9.38 4.50
C ALA A 89 5.32 9.51 2.99
N SER A 90 5.92 8.46 2.40
CA SER A 90 6.31 8.46 0.99
C SER A 90 5.10 8.39 0.04
N TYR A 91 4.01 7.74 0.47
CA TYR A 91 2.75 7.58 -0.26
C TYR A 91 2.96 7.20 -1.72
N GLY A 92 3.78 6.17 -1.93
CA GLY A 92 4.14 5.66 -3.25
C GLY A 92 3.04 4.87 -3.95
N VAL A 93 2.03 4.40 -3.22
CA VAL A 93 0.93 3.59 -3.77
C VAL A 93 0.08 4.40 -4.75
N ARG A 94 -0.21 3.79 -5.89
CA ARG A 94 -1.21 4.24 -6.87
C ARG A 94 -2.29 3.19 -7.01
N ALA A 95 -3.41 3.61 -7.58
CA ALA A 95 -4.55 2.75 -7.83
C ALA A 95 -5.08 2.94 -9.24
N HIS A 96 -5.50 1.83 -9.82
CA HIS A 96 -6.07 1.76 -11.17
C HIS A 96 -7.30 0.86 -11.13
N LEU A 97 -8.28 1.15 -11.98
CA LEU A 97 -9.43 0.28 -12.18
C LEU A 97 -9.35 -0.35 -13.57
N LEU A 98 -9.48 -1.66 -13.63
CA LEU A 98 -9.73 -2.40 -14.86
C LEU A 98 -11.20 -2.83 -14.84
N GLU A 99 -11.99 -2.34 -15.79
CA GLU A 99 -13.40 -2.69 -15.94
C GLU A 99 -13.60 -3.49 -17.23
N PRO A 100 -14.35 -4.62 -17.23
CA PRO A 100 -14.62 -5.38 -18.44
C PRO A 100 -15.24 -4.53 -19.55
N ALA A 101 -14.72 -4.65 -20.78
CA ALA A 101 -15.30 -4.07 -21.98
C ALA A 101 -16.00 -5.13 -22.84
N VAL A 102 -16.87 -4.69 -23.76
CA VAL A 102 -17.77 -5.55 -24.58
C VAL A 102 -17.00 -6.54 -25.49
N GLU A 103 -15.75 -6.23 -25.84
CA GLU A 103 -14.92 -7.03 -26.77
C GLU A 103 -13.90 -7.93 -26.06
N GLY A 104 -14.05 -8.16 -24.75
CA GLY A 104 -13.09 -8.94 -23.96
C GLY A 104 -11.80 -8.18 -23.63
N ASP A 105 -11.76 -6.87 -23.89
CA ASP A 105 -10.70 -5.95 -23.42
C ASP A 105 -11.10 -5.29 -22.07
N TRP A 106 -10.24 -4.40 -21.57
CA TRP A 106 -10.44 -3.64 -20.35
C TRP A 106 -10.60 -2.15 -20.64
N ARG A 107 -11.62 -1.53 -20.03
CA ARG A 107 -11.61 -0.07 -19.79
C ARG A 107 -10.68 0.20 -18.61
N ARG A 108 -9.73 1.11 -18.79
CA ARG A 108 -8.65 1.35 -17.83
C ARG A 108 -8.81 2.71 -17.22
N TRP A 109 -8.75 2.78 -15.91
CA TRP A 109 -8.82 4.04 -15.19
C TRP A 109 -7.62 4.22 -14.29
N ALA A 110 -7.17 5.46 -14.13
CA ALA A 110 -6.13 5.84 -13.18
C ALA A 110 -6.70 6.77 -12.11
N TYR A 111 -6.44 6.46 -10.85
CA TYR A 111 -6.86 7.31 -9.74
C TYR A 111 -5.78 8.33 -9.38
N ASP A 112 -6.15 9.60 -9.42
CA ASP A 112 -5.35 10.67 -8.85
C ASP A 112 -5.82 10.94 -7.42
N PRO A 113 -5.05 10.53 -6.40
CA PRO A 113 -5.48 10.74 -5.04
C PRO A 113 -5.36 12.19 -4.57
N GLU A 114 -4.54 13.03 -5.21
CA GLU A 114 -4.44 14.45 -4.84
C GLU A 114 -5.70 15.20 -5.26
N LEU A 115 -6.29 14.81 -6.40
CA LEU A 115 -7.53 15.37 -6.92
C LEU A 115 -8.79 14.62 -6.44
N GLY A 116 -8.64 13.39 -5.98
CA GLY A 116 -9.77 12.52 -5.62
C GLY A 116 -10.59 12.12 -6.85
N THR A 117 -9.94 11.92 -8.00
CA THR A 117 -10.63 11.65 -9.27
C THR A 117 -10.14 10.36 -9.91
N LEU A 118 -11.06 9.64 -10.55
CA LEU A 118 -10.74 8.46 -11.35
C LEU A 118 -10.86 8.84 -12.83
N THR A 119 -9.74 8.84 -13.56
CA THR A 119 -9.70 9.32 -14.95
C THR A 119 -9.67 8.14 -15.91
N LEU A 120 -10.59 8.11 -16.88
CA LEU A 120 -10.61 7.10 -17.94
C LEU A 120 -9.42 7.28 -18.87
N ARG A 121 -8.63 6.24 -19.08
CA ARG A 121 -7.50 6.26 -20.02
C ARG A 121 -8.00 6.00 -21.43
N HIS A 122 -7.50 6.75 -22.40
CA HIS A 122 -7.86 6.59 -23.81
C HIS A 122 -6.94 5.57 -24.49
N PRO A 123 -7.49 4.53 -25.17
CA PRO A 123 -6.70 3.51 -25.88
C PRO A 123 -5.62 4.09 -26.82
N GLU A 124 -5.94 5.16 -27.54
CA GLU A 124 -5.04 5.83 -28.48
C GLU A 124 -3.83 6.48 -27.82
N THR A 125 -3.94 6.84 -26.55
CA THR A 125 -2.88 7.50 -25.79
C THR A 125 -2.12 6.55 -24.88
N GLU A 126 -2.52 5.28 -24.84
CA GLU A 126 -1.81 4.25 -24.09
C GLU A 126 -0.45 3.95 -24.71
N PHE A 127 0.35 3.16 -23.98
CA PHE A 127 1.59 2.69 -24.53
C PHE A 127 1.28 1.73 -25.69
N LEU A 128 1.92 1.96 -26.83
CA LEU A 128 2.01 0.93 -27.87
C LEU A 128 2.91 -0.18 -27.31
N VAL A 129 2.30 -1.09 -26.54
CA VAL A 129 3.00 -2.22 -25.98
C VAL A 129 3.25 -3.20 -27.13
N PRO A 130 4.50 -3.57 -27.45
CA PRO A 130 4.78 -4.54 -28.51
C PRO A 130 3.91 -5.79 -28.35
N ALA A 131 3.36 -6.33 -29.45
CA ALA A 131 2.48 -7.50 -29.42
C ALA A 131 3.10 -8.69 -28.66
N ALA A 132 4.44 -8.84 -28.71
CA ALA A 132 5.19 -9.85 -27.96
C ALA A 132 5.10 -9.69 -26.43
N TRP A 133 4.81 -8.49 -25.92
CA TRP A 133 4.58 -8.23 -24.50
C TRP A 133 3.12 -8.45 -24.11
N ALA A 134 2.19 -8.15 -25.02
CA ALA A 134 0.74 -8.38 -24.82
C ALA A 134 0.36 -9.87 -24.89
N ALA A 135 1.04 -10.66 -25.75
CA ALA A 135 0.79 -12.08 -25.93
C ALA A 135 1.26 -12.97 -24.76
N ALA A 136 2.09 -12.44 -23.85
CA ALA A 136 2.80 -13.24 -22.85
C ALA A 136 1.93 -13.74 -21.68
N ALA A 137 0.69 -13.27 -21.56
CA ALA A 137 -0.27 -13.72 -20.55
C ALA A 137 -1.57 -12.92 -20.70
N SER A 138 -2.64 -13.51 -21.24
CA SER A 138 -3.97 -12.92 -21.03
C SER A 138 -4.37 -13.21 -19.58
N LEU A 139 -4.83 -12.20 -18.85
CA LEU A 139 -5.74 -12.48 -17.73
C LEU A 139 -6.94 -13.22 -18.33
N ASP A 140 -7.50 -14.23 -17.64
CA ASP A 140 -8.72 -14.88 -18.12
C ASP A 140 -9.82 -13.86 -18.39
N SER A 141 -10.69 -14.18 -19.35
CA SER A 141 -11.70 -13.29 -19.91
C SER A 141 -12.41 -12.47 -18.82
N PRO A 142 -12.53 -11.13 -18.99
CA PRO A 142 -12.87 -10.20 -17.92
C PRO A 142 -14.33 -10.40 -17.45
N SER A 143 -14.52 -11.16 -16.37
CA SER A 143 -15.85 -11.39 -15.78
C SER A 143 -16.24 -10.37 -14.70
N ARG A 144 -15.28 -9.59 -14.20
CA ARG A 144 -15.48 -8.63 -13.10
C ARG A 144 -14.45 -7.51 -13.15
N ALA A 145 -14.82 -6.35 -12.62
CA ALA A 145 -13.90 -5.24 -12.45
C ALA A 145 -12.85 -5.54 -11.38
N LEU A 146 -11.64 -5.04 -11.59
CA LEU A 146 -10.47 -5.27 -10.76
C LEU A 146 -9.88 -3.93 -10.31
N LEU A 147 -9.74 -3.75 -9.01
CA LEU A 147 -8.96 -2.68 -8.44
C LEU A 147 -7.50 -3.11 -8.34
N VAL A 148 -6.59 -2.38 -8.97
CA VAL A 148 -5.16 -2.70 -9.01
C VAL A 148 -4.40 -1.69 -8.16
N PHE A 149 -3.61 -2.16 -7.22
CA PHE A 149 -2.65 -1.35 -6.47
C PHE A 149 -1.24 -1.55 -7.03
N SER A 150 -0.63 -0.44 -7.41
CA SER A 150 0.75 -0.35 -7.87
C SER A 150 1.55 0.58 -6.96
N VAL A 151 2.86 0.63 -7.15
CA VAL A 151 3.75 1.54 -6.43
C VAL A 151 4.63 2.32 -7.41
N LEU A 152 4.91 3.58 -7.08
CA LEU A 152 5.96 4.39 -7.67
C LEU A 152 7.26 4.20 -6.87
N PRO A 153 8.24 3.40 -7.35
CA PRO A 153 9.39 3.00 -6.56
C PRO A 153 10.28 4.19 -6.15
N GLY A 154 10.40 5.18 -7.05
CA GLY A 154 11.28 6.34 -6.88
C GLY A 154 10.97 7.23 -5.67
N ARG A 155 9.76 7.15 -5.09
CA ARG A 155 9.38 7.91 -3.89
C ARG A 155 10.10 7.43 -2.64
N ALA A 156 9.93 6.15 -2.30
CA ALA A 156 10.58 5.60 -1.11
C ALA A 156 12.07 5.29 -1.37
N PHE A 157 12.46 4.98 -2.61
CA PHE A 157 13.86 4.76 -2.96
C PHE A 157 14.73 5.97 -2.60
N SER A 158 14.21 7.18 -2.75
CA SER A 158 14.95 8.42 -2.53
C SER A 158 15.53 8.54 -1.12
N ARG A 159 14.84 7.96 -0.13
CA ARG A 159 15.25 7.97 1.28
C ARG A 159 15.80 6.62 1.73
N TYR A 160 15.22 5.52 1.26
CA TYR A 160 15.47 4.20 1.81
C TYR A 160 16.39 3.34 0.95
N ARG A 161 16.73 3.78 -0.27
CA ARG A 161 17.63 3.08 -1.21
C ARG A 161 17.25 1.61 -1.35
N HIS A 162 18.18 0.68 -1.15
CA HIS A 162 17.94 -0.76 -1.21
C HIS A 162 16.90 -1.26 -0.19
N ARG A 163 16.69 -0.55 0.94
CA ARG A 163 15.66 -0.88 1.93
C ARG A 163 14.24 -0.49 1.51
N ALA A 164 14.07 0.16 0.35
CA ALA A 164 12.75 0.60 -0.10
C ALA A 164 11.83 -0.55 -0.54
N TRP A 165 12.39 -1.68 -1.00
CA TRP A 165 11.63 -2.81 -1.54
C TRP A 165 10.57 -3.37 -0.58
N PRO A 166 10.92 -3.78 0.66
CA PRO A 166 9.92 -4.22 1.63
C PRO A 166 8.87 -3.16 1.96
N LEU A 167 9.25 -1.88 1.93
CA LEU A 167 8.34 -0.77 2.21
C LEU A 167 7.30 -0.60 1.10
N TRP A 168 7.68 -0.82 -0.16
CA TRP A 168 6.74 -0.80 -1.27
C TRP A 168 5.71 -1.92 -1.15
N LEU A 169 6.17 -3.14 -0.85
CA LEU A 169 5.29 -4.29 -0.61
C LEU A 169 4.36 -4.02 0.57
N ALA A 170 4.88 -3.46 1.66
CA ALA A 170 4.08 -3.14 2.83
C ALA A 170 3.01 -2.09 2.54
N ASP A 171 3.35 -0.97 1.91
CA ASP A 171 2.40 0.09 1.58
C ASP A 171 1.27 -0.44 0.67
N ALA A 172 1.61 -1.23 -0.36
CA ALA A 172 0.62 -1.85 -1.24
C ALA A 172 -0.23 -2.90 -0.51
N ALA A 173 0.36 -3.69 0.39
CA ALA A 173 -0.36 -4.67 1.20
C ALA A 173 -1.33 -4.01 2.18
N TYR A 174 -0.99 -2.86 2.76
CA TYR A 174 -1.92 -2.08 3.57
C TYR A 174 -3.08 -1.53 2.74
N ALA A 175 -2.81 -0.99 1.54
CA ALA A 175 -3.87 -0.54 0.65
C ALA A 175 -4.81 -1.70 0.26
N ALA A 176 -4.24 -2.86 -0.08
CA ALA A 176 -4.99 -4.07 -0.38
C ALA A 176 -5.84 -4.52 0.80
N ALA A 177 -5.27 -4.69 2.00
CA ALA A 177 -6.03 -5.05 3.21
C ALA A 177 -7.13 -4.05 3.56
N GLY A 178 -6.92 -2.76 3.26
CA GLY A 178 -7.95 -1.73 3.45
C GLY A 178 -9.11 -1.91 2.47
N ALA A 179 -8.82 -2.21 1.20
CA ALA A 179 -9.84 -2.55 0.22
C ALA A 179 -10.57 -3.84 0.59
N GLU A 180 -9.89 -4.88 1.08
CA GLU A 180 -10.54 -6.10 1.60
C GLU A 180 -11.50 -5.79 2.75
N HIS A 181 -11.07 -4.93 3.68
CA HIS A 181 -11.90 -4.50 4.80
C HIS A 181 -13.16 -3.77 4.33
N LEU A 182 -13.07 -2.94 3.28
CA LEU A 182 -14.21 -2.21 2.74
C LEU A 182 -15.14 -3.09 1.91
N LEU A 183 -14.58 -3.92 1.02
CA LEU A 183 -15.32 -4.67 0.01
C LEU A 183 -15.77 -6.06 0.46
N GLY A 184 -15.09 -6.66 1.44
CA GLY A 184 -15.30 -8.06 1.81
C GLY A 184 -14.75 -9.06 0.78
N THR A 185 -13.94 -8.60 -0.17
CA THR A 185 -13.23 -9.44 -1.15
C THR A 185 -11.78 -9.64 -0.73
N THR A 186 -11.15 -10.73 -1.17
CA THR A 186 -9.74 -11.03 -0.88
C THR A 186 -8.84 -10.46 -1.97
N ALA A 187 -7.76 -9.82 -1.56
CA ALA A 187 -6.69 -9.34 -2.41
C ALA A 187 -5.80 -10.50 -2.86
N VAL A 188 -5.32 -10.41 -4.10
CA VAL A 188 -4.42 -11.37 -4.73
C VAL A 188 -3.12 -10.66 -5.08
N LEU A 189 -1.97 -11.29 -4.81
CA LEU A 189 -0.68 -10.76 -5.24
C LEU A 189 -0.59 -10.88 -6.77
N ALA A 190 -0.08 -9.87 -7.47
CA ALA A 190 -0.04 -9.84 -8.93
C ALA A 190 0.70 -11.05 -9.54
N SER A 191 1.70 -11.60 -8.86
CA SER A 191 2.41 -12.80 -9.30
C SER A 191 1.61 -14.09 -9.17
N GLU A 192 0.55 -14.11 -8.38
CA GLU A 192 -0.33 -15.24 -8.15
C GLU A 192 -1.52 -15.27 -9.13
N LEU A 193 -1.70 -14.22 -9.93
CA LEU A 193 -2.70 -14.20 -10.99
C LEU A 193 -2.36 -15.23 -12.07
N GLN A 194 -3.40 -15.77 -12.72
CA GLN A 194 -3.23 -16.44 -13.99
C GLN A 194 -2.65 -15.46 -15.01
N GLY A 195 -1.52 -15.82 -15.63
CA GLY A 195 -0.73 -14.89 -16.44
C GLY A 195 0.21 -13.95 -15.66
N GLY A 196 0.10 -13.93 -14.33
CA GLY A 196 0.99 -13.24 -13.41
C GLY A 196 1.16 -11.74 -13.68
N VAL A 197 2.31 -11.21 -13.28
CA VAL A 197 2.67 -9.79 -13.47
C VAL A 197 2.68 -9.39 -14.95
N ALA A 198 3.08 -10.30 -15.85
CA ALA A 198 3.10 -10.02 -17.28
C ALA A 198 1.69 -9.77 -17.82
N GLY A 199 0.71 -10.60 -17.42
CA GLY A 199 -0.67 -10.42 -17.85
C GLY A 199 -1.32 -9.19 -17.26
N LEU A 200 -0.97 -8.84 -16.03
CA LEU A 200 -1.42 -7.58 -15.44
C LEU A 200 -0.85 -6.36 -16.18
N HIS A 201 0.42 -6.38 -16.61
CA HIS A 201 0.98 -5.33 -17.47
C HIS A 201 0.25 -5.24 -18.82
N GLY A 202 -0.08 -6.38 -19.43
CA GLY A 202 -0.89 -6.44 -20.66
C GLY A 202 -2.28 -5.82 -20.45
N ALA A 203 -2.98 -6.25 -19.40
CA ALA A 203 -4.30 -5.73 -19.05
C ALA A 203 -4.29 -4.23 -18.71
N LEU A 204 -3.20 -3.71 -18.15
CA LEU A 204 -3.01 -2.29 -17.89
C LEU A 204 -2.49 -1.50 -19.09
N ALA A 205 -2.17 -2.15 -20.22
CA ALA A 205 -1.47 -1.55 -21.36
C ALA A 205 -0.20 -0.79 -20.93
N TRP A 206 0.62 -1.41 -20.07
CA TRP A 206 1.84 -0.83 -19.52
C TRP A 206 3.10 -1.49 -20.08
N PRO A 207 4.17 -0.72 -20.33
CA PRO A 207 5.49 -1.29 -20.47
C PRO A 207 5.92 -1.89 -19.13
N ARG A 208 6.75 -2.93 -19.15
CA ARG A 208 7.34 -3.45 -17.91
C ARG A 208 8.08 -2.31 -17.19
N SER A 209 8.07 -2.31 -15.87
CA SER A 209 8.65 -1.23 -15.06
C SER A 209 10.16 -1.07 -15.28
N ALA A 210 10.85 -2.14 -15.70
CA ALA A 210 12.27 -2.10 -16.06
C ALA A 210 12.55 -1.28 -17.35
N HIS A 211 11.54 -1.05 -18.21
CA HIS A 211 11.68 -0.24 -19.41
C HIS A 211 11.42 1.24 -19.10
N ALA A 212 12.23 1.81 -18.19
CA ALA A 212 12.02 3.15 -17.64
C ALA A 212 11.92 4.23 -18.72
N GLU A 213 12.72 4.14 -19.79
CA GLU A 213 12.69 5.09 -20.90
C GLU A 213 11.32 5.16 -21.60
N ALA A 214 10.60 4.05 -21.70
CA ALA A 214 9.28 4.03 -22.34
C ALA A 214 8.29 4.89 -21.54
N TRP A 215 8.30 4.76 -20.21
CA TRP A 215 7.52 5.59 -19.30
C TRP A 215 7.90 7.07 -19.40
N LEU A 216 9.21 7.35 -19.32
CA LEU A 216 9.74 8.72 -19.29
C LEU A 216 9.45 9.49 -20.59
N ARG A 217 9.48 8.82 -21.75
CA ARG A 217 9.09 9.44 -23.03
C ARG A 217 7.63 9.92 -23.07
N ARG A 218 6.77 9.37 -22.20
CA ARG A 218 5.38 9.80 -22.01
C ARG A 218 5.22 10.73 -20.79
N GLY A 219 6.31 11.24 -20.22
CA GLY A 219 6.26 12.08 -19.01
C GLY A 219 5.78 11.35 -17.76
N LEU A 220 5.79 10.01 -17.77
CA LEU A 220 5.40 9.18 -16.63
C LEU A 220 6.62 8.54 -15.96
N ALA A 221 6.48 8.19 -14.69
CA ALA A 221 7.41 7.35 -13.96
C ALA A 221 6.98 5.88 -13.97
N PRO A 222 7.94 4.93 -13.96
CA PRO A 222 7.62 3.50 -13.89
C PRO A 222 6.82 3.12 -12.65
N GLU A 223 5.73 2.40 -12.85
CA GLU A 223 4.92 1.80 -11.78
C GLU A 223 5.13 0.28 -11.75
N LEU A 224 5.17 -0.30 -10.55
CA LEU A 224 5.16 -1.75 -10.33
C LEU A 224 3.77 -2.17 -9.84
N PRO A 225 2.97 -2.92 -10.62
CA PRO A 225 1.70 -3.44 -10.13
C PRO A 225 1.96 -4.60 -9.16
N LEU A 226 1.39 -4.53 -7.97
CA LEU A 226 1.67 -5.47 -6.89
C LEU A 226 0.46 -6.27 -6.45
N ALA A 227 -0.73 -5.68 -6.44
CA ALA A 227 -1.91 -6.35 -5.88
C ALA A 227 -3.16 -6.06 -6.70
N VAL A 228 -4.07 -7.03 -6.69
CA VAL A 228 -5.37 -6.93 -7.33
C VAL A 228 -6.46 -7.29 -6.34
N VAL A 229 -7.49 -6.46 -6.26
CA VAL A 229 -8.68 -6.69 -5.45
C VAL A 229 -9.88 -6.70 -6.39
N PRO A 230 -10.55 -7.85 -6.56
CA PRO A 230 -11.76 -7.90 -7.34
C PRO A 230 -12.86 -7.05 -6.71
N LEU A 231 -13.59 -6.30 -7.53
CA LEU A 231 -14.78 -5.59 -7.08
C LEU A 231 -15.97 -6.56 -7.04
N PRO A 232 -16.81 -6.50 -5.99
CA PRO A 232 -18.07 -7.23 -5.98
C PRO A 232 -19.03 -6.66 -7.04
N ALA A 233 -19.92 -7.50 -7.56
CA ALA A 233 -20.91 -7.10 -8.57
C ALA A 233 -21.92 -6.07 -8.03
N ALA A 234 -22.13 -6.04 -6.71
CA ALA A 234 -23.01 -5.10 -6.04
C ALA A 234 -22.28 -4.37 -4.92
N ARG A 235 -22.65 -3.11 -4.69
CA ARG A 235 -22.11 -2.28 -3.61
C ARG A 235 -22.47 -2.90 -2.24
N PRO A 236 -21.47 -3.22 -1.38
CA PRO A 236 -21.75 -3.77 -0.07
C PRO A 236 -22.48 -2.78 0.85
N ALA A 237 -23.50 -3.24 1.57
CA ALA A 237 -24.32 -2.38 2.43
C ALA A 237 -23.54 -1.72 3.59
N TRP A 238 -22.44 -2.33 4.03
CA TRP A 238 -21.58 -1.81 5.10
C TRP A 238 -20.52 -0.81 4.62
N LEU A 239 -20.38 -0.59 3.31
CA LEU A 239 -19.26 0.14 2.72
C LEU A 239 -19.14 1.55 3.31
N ALA A 240 -20.21 2.35 3.27
CA ALA A 240 -20.21 3.72 3.79
C ALA A 240 -19.74 3.80 5.25
N ALA A 241 -20.30 2.96 6.12
CA ALA A 241 -19.97 2.94 7.55
C ALA A 241 -18.53 2.46 7.83
N ARG A 242 -17.97 1.57 6.99
CA ARG A 242 -16.55 1.18 7.09
C ARG A 242 -15.63 2.26 6.51
N ALA A 243 -16.01 2.88 5.40
CA ALA A 243 -15.28 3.96 4.75
C ALA A 243 -15.13 5.17 5.69
N GLU A 244 -16.22 5.59 6.34
CA GLU A 244 -16.21 6.67 7.33
C GLU A 244 -15.22 6.37 8.47
N ARG A 245 -15.37 5.21 9.13
CA ARG A 245 -14.49 4.79 10.23
C ARG A 245 -13.03 4.68 9.80
N LEU A 246 -12.76 4.12 8.63
CA LEU A 246 -11.41 3.98 8.09
C LEU A 246 -10.81 5.34 7.77
N SER A 247 -11.59 6.27 7.21
CA SER A 247 -11.13 7.63 6.91
C SER A 247 -10.72 8.42 8.16
N ALA A 248 -11.30 8.10 9.32
CA ALA A 248 -10.94 8.67 10.62
C ALA A 248 -9.69 8.03 11.26
N ARG A 249 -9.23 6.87 10.76
CA ARG A 249 -8.12 6.11 11.34
C ARG A 249 -6.80 6.90 11.32
N ARG A 250 -6.11 6.97 12.45
CA ARG A 250 -4.78 7.58 12.58
C ARG A 250 -3.82 6.65 13.33
N SER A 251 -2.56 6.62 12.90
CA SER A 251 -1.50 6.00 13.70
C SER A 251 -1.28 6.84 14.98
N PRO A 252 -1.12 6.24 16.17
CA PRO A 252 -0.75 7.00 17.37
C PRO A 252 0.56 7.73 17.19
N HIS A 253 0.66 8.99 17.63
CA HIS A 253 1.88 9.80 17.55
C HIS A 253 3.05 9.18 18.35
N HIS A 254 4.31 9.36 17.91
CA HIS A 254 5.47 8.81 18.63
C HIS A 254 5.53 9.28 20.09
N ALA A 255 5.16 10.54 20.35
CA ALA A 255 5.10 11.09 21.72
C ALA A 255 4.19 10.28 22.66
N ARG A 256 3.09 9.69 22.17
CA ARG A 256 2.22 8.85 22.99
C ARG A 256 2.92 7.58 23.45
N PHE A 257 3.74 6.97 22.57
CA PHE A 257 4.55 5.83 22.97
C PHE A 257 5.67 6.26 23.93
N LEU A 258 6.35 7.38 23.68
CA LEU A 258 7.43 7.87 24.53
C LEU A 258 6.96 8.22 25.96
N ALA A 259 5.70 8.66 26.11
CA ALA A 259 5.06 8.93 27.39
C ALA A 259 4.58 7.65 28.12
N GLY A 260 4.52 6.52 27.42
CA GLY A 260 4.07 5.24 27.98
C GLY A 260 5.06 4.67 29.00
N GLN A 261 4.54 3.87 29.94
CA GLN A 261 5.37 3.17 30.92
C GLN A 261 6.24 2.12 30.22
N ARG A 262 7.57 2.23 30.37
CA ARG A 262 8.53 1.26 29.83
C ARG A 262 8.55 0.01 30.70
N ARG A 263 8.58 -1.16 30.05
CA ARG A 263 8.81 -2.46 30.72
C ARG A 263 10.13 -3.05 30.23
N PRO A 264 11.22 -2.92 31.01
CA PRO A 264 12.53 -3.39 30.61
C PRO A 264 12.55 -4.89 30.26
N GLY A 265 13.32 -5.25 29.23
CA GLY A 265 13.57 -6.64 28.81
C GLY A 265 12.45 -7.28 27.99
N GLY A 266 11.40 -6.51 27.66
CA GLY A 266 10.24 -7.00 26.91
C GLY A 266 10.46 -7.18 25.40
N ALA A 267 9.46 -7.72 24.71
CA ALA A 267 9.46 -7.82 23.25
C ALA A 267 9.54 -6.43 22.57
N ALA A 268 8.99 -5.39 23.19
CA ALA A 268 9.06 -4.02 22.72
C ALA A 268 10.50 -3.48 22.70
N ASP A 269 11.32 -3.79 23.71
CA ASP A 269 12.72 -3.36 23.76
C ASP A 269 13.55 -4.04 22.68
N ARG A 270 13.38 -5.36 22.50
CA ARG A 270 14.05 -6.09 21.42
C ARG A 270 13.69 -5.53 20.05
N LEU A 271 12.41 -5.23 19.83
CA LEU A 271 11.95 -4.63 18.59
C LEU A 271 12.47 -3.21 18.39
N ALA A 272 12.52 -2.40 19.45
CA ALA A 272 13.08 -1.05 19.43
C ALA A 272 14.55 -1.04 18.98
N VAL A 273 15.34 -2.00 19.48
CA VAL A 273 16.73 -2.20 19.05
C VAL A 273 16.80 -2.66 17.60
N ALA A 274 16.04 -3.70 17.22
CA ALA A 274 16.06 -4.25 15.86
C ALA A 274 15.60 -3.26 14.78
N ALA A 275 14.66 -2.37 15.12
CA ALA A 275 14.13 -1.34 14.23
C ALA A 275 14.83 0.02 14.35
N GLN A 276 15.80 0.15 15.27
CA GLN A 276 16.47 1.40 15.64
C GLN A 276 15.47 2.54 15.95
N GLN A 277 14.41 2.21 16.68
CA GLN A 277 13.28 3.10 16.93
C GLN A 277 12.91 3.09 18.43
N PRO A 278 13.48 4.02 19.23
CA PRO A 278 13.33 4.01 20.68
C PRO A 278 11.89 4.27 21.14
N TRP A 279 11.05 4.90 20.30
CA TRP A 279 9.65 5.11 20.63
C TRP A 279 8.88 3.80 20.84
N ILE A 280 9.32 2.67 20.27
CA ILE A 280 8.63 1.38 20.38
C ILE A 280 8.62 0.86 21.83
N THR A 281 9.58 1.24 22.67
CA THR A 281 9.72 0.71 24.05
C THR A 281 8.50 1.01 24.94
N GLY A 282 7.71 2.03 24.61
CA GLY A 282 6.48 2.37 25.34
C GLY A 282 5.22 1.77 24.75
N ALA A 283 5.32 0.84 23.79
CA ALA A 283 4.18 0.10 23.28
C ALA A 283 3.62 -0.84 24.35
N GLU A 284 2.30 -0.78 24.56
CA GLU A 284 1.60 -1.69 25.47
C GLU A 284 1.51 -3.11 24.91
N ARG A 285 1.51 -3.22 23.57
CA ARG A 285 1.47 -4.49 22.86
C ARG A 285 2.28 -4.39 21.57
N VAL A 286 3.02 -5.45 21.28
CA VAL A 286 3.77 -5.61 20.04
C VAL A 286 3.37 -6.93 19.39
N VAL A 287 3.13 -6.89 18.09
CA VAL A 287 2.85 -8.08 17.27
C VAL A 287 3.91 -8.13 16.17
N THR A 288 4.59 -9.25 16.03
CA THR A 288 5.66 -9.46 15.04
C THR A 288 5.32 -10.62 14.12
N TRP A 289 5.66 -10.47 12.84
CA TRP A 289 5.67 -11.55 11.86
C TRP A 289 7.11 -11.88 11.53
N THR A 290 7.46 -13.15 11.65
CA THR A 290 8.84 -13.62 11.54
C THR A 290 9.02 -14.67 10.46
N LEU A 291 10.27 -14.81 9.99
CA LEU A 291 10.71 -15.83 9.05
C LEU A 291 12.01 -16.46 9.57
N GLU A 292 12.10 -17.78 9.57
CA GLU A 292 13.35 -18.49 9.90
C GLU A 292 14.36 -18.41 8.76
N VAL A 293 15.64 -18.28 9.14
CA VAL A 293 16.72 -17.85 8.22
C VAL A 293 17.49 -19.03 7.62
N GLY A 294 17.24 -20.25 8.10
CA GLY A 294 17.92 -21.46 7.63
C GLY A 294 17.54 -21.81 6.19
N GLY A 295 18.28 -21.30 5.20
CA GLY A 295 18.09 -21.63 3.78
C GLY A 295 16.84 -21.02 3.15
N SER A 296 16.42 -19.82 3.59
CA SER A 296 15.22 -19.17 3.06
C SER A 296 15.35 -18.91 1.54
N GLU A 297 14.68 -19.75 0.76
CA GLU A 297 14.58 -19.56 -0.69
C GLU A 297 14.04 -18.15 -1.00
N PRO A 298 14.60 -17.42 -1.98
CA PRO A 298 14.14 -16.12 -2.47
C PRO A 298 12.60 -15.95 -2.53
N THR A 299 11.91 -17.01 -2.94
CA THR A 299 10.45 -17.07 -3.03
C THR A 299 9.77 -16.99 -1.66
N ARG A 300 10.24 -17.72 -0.65
CA ARG A 300 9.66 -17.70 0.71
C ARG A 300 9.76 -16.31 1.34
N LEU A 301 10.89 -15.62 1.11
CA LEU A 301 11.07 -14.26 1.60
C LEU A 301 10.11 -13.28 0.92
N LEU A 302 9.92 -13.37 -0.40
CA LEU A 302 8.93 -12.55 -1.12
C LEU A 302 7.52 -12.80 -0.61
N THR A 303 7.11 -14.06 -0.45
CA THR A 303 5.80 -14.43 0.10
C THR A 303 5.63 -13.86 1.50
N ALA A 304 6.64 -13.98 2.38
CA ALA A 304 6.57 -13.43 3.73
C ALA A 304 6.51 -11.90 3.73
N ALA A 305 7.31 -11.23 2.89
CA ALA A 305 7.35 -9.78 2.76
C ALA A 305 6.04 -9.18 2.23
N TRP A 306 5.20 -9.98 1.57
CA TRP A 306 3.83 -9.62 1.21
C TRP A 306 2.81 -10.02 2.28
N ALA A 307 2.81 -11.28 2.72
CA ALA A 307 1.81 -11.83 3.61
C ALA A 307 1.83 -11.20 5.01
N ALA A 308 3.02 -10.87 5.53
CA ALA A 308 3.18 -10.25 6.84
C ALA A 308 2.52 -8.86 6.93
N PRO A 309 2.83 -7.88 6.05
CA PRO A 309 2.13 -6.60 6.08
C PRO A 309 0.66 -6.69 5.68
N LEU A 310 0.25 -7.64 4.82
CA LEU A 310 -1.17 -7.86 4.52
C LEU A 310 -1.94 -8.32 5.77
N ALA A 311 -1.40 -9.30 6.51
CA ALA A 311 -1.98 -9.76 7.77
C ALA A 311 -1.98 -8.65 8.84
N ALA A 312 -0.92 -7.84 8.89
CA ALA A 312 -0.85 -6.68 9.78
C ALA A 312 -1.89 -5.61 9.42
N GLY A 313 -2.13 -5.37 8.13
CA GLY A 313 -3.19 -4.50 7.61
C GLY A 313 -4.57 -4.98 8.04
N ARG A 314 -4.89 -6.26 7.78
CA ARG A 314 -6.16 -6.88 8.20
C ARG A 314 -6.41 -6.70 9.69
N ARG A 315 -5.40 -7.00 10.52
CA ARG A 315 -5.47 -6.83 11.97
C ARG A 315 -5.66 -5.36 12.35
N LEU A 316 -4.88 -4.46 11.78
CA LEU A 316 -4.92 -3.03 12.09
C LEU A 316 -6.30 -2.44 11.77
N TYR A 317 -6.91 -2.79 10.63
CA TYR A 317 -8.22 -2.29 10.25
C TYR A 317 -9.35 -2.90 11.08
N ALA A 318 -9.27 -4.20 11.41
CA ALA A 318 -10.23 -4.85 12.31
C ALA A 318 -10.19 -4.23 13.72
N GLU A 319 -9.01 -4.11 14.32
CA GLU A 319 -8.85 -3.55 15.68
C GLU A 319 -9.26 -2.07 15.75
N HIS A 320 -9.01 -1.31 14.67
CA HIS A 320 -9.51 0.07 14.55
C HIS A 320 -11.04 0.11 14.48
N ALA A 321 -11.66 -0.77 13.70
CA ALA A 321 -13.12 -0.83 13.57
C ALA A 321 -13.82 -1.23 14.89
N GLU A 322 -13.16 -2.06 15.70
CA GLU A 322 -13.60 -2.46 17.05
C GLU A 322 -13.29 -1.40 18.12
N GLY A 323 -12.40 -0.44 17.83
CA GLY A 323 -11.89 0.50 18.81
C GLY A 323 -11.08 -0.18 19.93
N SER A 324 -10.50 -1.35 19.67
CA SER A 324 -9.80 -2.14 20.71
C SER A 324 -8.34 -1.72 20.87
N TRP A 325 -7.68 -1.34 19.76
CA TRP A 325 -6.28 -0.92 19.75
C TRP A 325 -6.02 0.18 18.73
N SER A 326 -5.13 1.10 19.06
CA SER A 326 -4.55 2.04 18.10
C SER A 326 -3.15 1.59 17.74
N SER A 327 -2.95 1.15 16.51
CA SER A 327 -1.71 0.50 16.05
C SER A 327 -0.91 1.36 15.07
N ARG A 328 0.41 1.33 15.21
CA ARG A 328 1.40 1.92 14.31
C ARG A 328 2.27 0.82 13.70
N PRO A 329 2.34 0.71 12.36
CA PRO A 329 3.30 -0.16 11.71
C PRO A 329 4.74 0.25 12.02
N VAL A 330 5.60 -0.74 12.27
CA VAL A 330 7.04 -0.56 12.46
C VAL A 330 7.73 -0.87 11.14
N SER A 331 8.61 0.04 10.71
CA SER A 331 9.41 -0.09 9.48
C SER A 331 10.90 -0.16 9.83
N GLY A 332 11.78 -0.39 8.84
CA GLY A 332 13.23 -0.35 9.06
C GLY A 332 13.80 -1.52 9.88
N LEU A 333 13.07 -2.64 9.93
CA LEU A 333 13.50 -3.86 10.60
C LEU A 333 14.70 -4.46 9.89
N VAL A 334 15.76 -4.73 10.65
CA VAL A 334 16.98 -5.38 10.16
C VAL A 334 16.93 -6.87 10.51
N ALA A 335 17.38 -7.71 9.59
CA ALA A 335 17.59 -9.13 9.82
C ALA A 335 18.58 -9.37 10.97
N SER A 336 18.19 -10.21 11.93
CA SER A 336 19.08 -10.76 12.96
C SER A 336 19.37 -12.24 12.69
N SER A 337 20.43 -12.78 13.29
CA SER A 337 20.79 -14.20 13.17
C SER A 337 19.66 -15.10 13.66
N GLY A 338 19.27 -16.11 12.87
CA GLY A 338 18.31 -17.16 13.23
C GLY A 338 16.85 -16.88 12.89
N THR A 339 16.36 -15.66 13.10
CA THR A 339 14.95 -15.28 12.82
C THR A 339 14.85 -13.84 12.36
N TRP A 340 14.23 -13.59 11.21
CA TRP A 340 13.99 -12.25 10.69
C TRP A 340 12.61 -11.77 11.11
N VAL A 341 12.53 -10.57 11.68
CA VAL A 341 11.26 -9.86 11.83
C VAL A 341 10.95 -9.18 10.49
N VAL A 342 10.00 -9.76 9.75
CA VAL A 342 9.62 -9.28 8.42
C VAL A 342 8.75 -8.03 8.52
N HIS A 343 7.88 -7.99 9.53
CA HIS A 343 6.99 -6.87 9.81
C HIS A 343 6.55 -6.82 11.27
N ALA A 344 6.11 -5.67 11.76
CA ALA A 344 5.56 -5.55 13.11
C ALA A 344 4.54 -4.42 13.28
N LEU A 345 3.69 -4.54 14.30
CA LEU A 345 2.80 -3.50 14.81
C LEU A 345 3.15 -3.19 16.26
N ALA A 346 3.22 -1.91 16.59
CA ALA A 346 3.25 -1.41 17.96
C ALA A 346 1.89 -0.76 18.27
N SER A 347 1.25 -1.18 19.36
CA SER A 347 -0.10 -0.74 19.73
C SER A 347 -0.14 -0.07 21.09
N LEU A 348 -1.02 0.92 21.20
CA LEU A 348 -1.47 1.53 22.45
C LEU A 348 -2.95 1.28 22.61
N ARG A 349 -3.45 1.29 23.84
CA ARG A 349 -4.90 1.38 24.04
C ARG A 349 -5.41 2.71 23.47
N PRO A 350 -6.61 2.73 22.90
CA PRO A 350 -7.25 3.99 22.54
C PRO A 350 -7.39 4.86 23.79
N ASP A 351 -7.31 6.17 23.61
CA ASP A 351 -7.63 7.08 24.72
C ASP A 351 -9.07 6.79 25.15
N ARG A 352 -9.26 6.42 26.42
CA ARG A 352 -10.63 6.30 26.95
C ARG A 352 -11.25 7.69 26.78
N PRO A 353 -12.43 7.82 26.13
CA PRO A 353 -13.14 9.09 26.20
C PRO A 353 -13.29 9.42 27.68
N ALA A 354 -12.93 10.64 28.07
CA ALA A 354 -13.13 11.10 29.43
C ALA A 354 -14.60 10.84 29.76
N THR A 355 -14.85 9.86 30.62
CA THR A 355 -16.19 9.58 31.14
C THR A 355 -16.62 10.88 31.79
N HIS A 356 -17.50 11.62 31.12
CA HIS A 356 -18.10 12.81 31.70
C HIS A 356 -18.74 12.32 33.00
N GLY A 357 -18.19 12.79 34.11
CA GLY A 357 -18.65 12.42 35.44
C GLY A 357 -20.16 12.61 35.47
N GLY A 358 -20.87 11.50 35.59
CA GLY A 358 -22.30 11.53 35.84
C GLY A 358 -22.51 12.39 37.08
N ILE A 359 -23.20 13.51 36.89
CA ILE A 359 -23.79 14.28 37.97
C ILE A 359 -24.68 13.28 38.70
N ARG A 360 -24.27 12.90 39.92
CA ARG A 360 -25.17 12.26 40.87
C ARG A 360 -26.15 13.34 41.31
N THR A 361 -27.38 13.27 40.81
CA THR A 361 -28.53 13.93 41.41
C THR A 361 -28.95 13.19 42.67
#